data_AF-A0A2E4H0H6-F1
#
_entry.id   AF-A0A2E4H0H6-F1
#
_cell.length_a   1.000
_cell.length_b   1.000
_cell.length_c   1.000
_cell.angle_alpha   90.00
_cell.angle_beta   90.00
_cell.angle_gamma   90.00
#
_symmetry.space_group_name_H-M   'P 1'
#
loop_
_entity.id
_entity.type
_entity.pdbx_description
1 polymer ?
#
loop_
_entity_poly.entity_id
_entity_poly.type
_entity_poly.pdbx_seq_one_letter_code
_entity_poly.pdbx_strand_id
1 'polypeptide(L)'
;MPEDTHNFLELTRELCQFPSGVVSDANAALFDRINVEVPLEFFRYLSGESFNGWEVPKNWRVKSAELWRGDELVFDGKAHTLGVGRYSMPFEGELDWEDLKPHLVTNADLPDAYMFHCMWQYRPWDADWVLSIPYKVFTQLGPGRYRVNLKTEYESGEMLVAHHIKKGQSDKTIVMHSNTCHPHMANDGFAGTAILIRLFQWLAKQETYYSYRLVLGPEHLGTVFYLRDLPLEEINSLVCGIFEEMPGTMGPAKATSTFLGGHVVDAAFENALRHYSRDFVMAPWRMGAGNDEVVWEAPGYEVPFVEFTRSECIDRPFKEYHSSLDSPGLMKVAQLNEMYNILQQVILTLENNAVMHRKFNGLICLSNPEFDLYKERPDPTVAKNITEESEKWGHLLDCLFRYFDGETTILDIATKHDLPFEDLRRYIARFEEKNLISLSFHEISKSKAKHV
;
A
#
# COMPACT_ATOMS: atom_id res chain seq x y z
N MET A 1 -13.01 -7.10 21.82
CA MET A 1 -12.10 -7.00 20.66
C MET A 1 -12.89 -6.35 19.54
N PRO A 2 -12.32 -5.43 18.75
CA PRO A 2 -13.04 -4.87 17.60
C PRO A 2 -13.49 -6.00 16.67
N GLU A 3 -14.74 -5.94 16.20
CA GLU A 3 -15.27 -6.92 15.23
C GLU A 3 -14.65 -6.64 13.86
N ASP A 4 -14.31 -7.71 13.12
CA ASP A 4 -13.87 -7.63 11.73
C ASP A 4 -15.09 -7.46 10.81
N THR A 5 -15.76 -6.32 10.95
CA THR A 5 -17.01 -6.02 10.25
C THR A 5 -16.84 -5.92 8.73
N HIS A 6 -15.61 -5.70 8.27
CA HIS A 6 -15.26 -5.63 6.86
C HIS A 6 -14.68 -6.94 6.32
N ASN A 7 -14.50 -7.94 7.19
CA ASN A 7 -13.99 -9.25 6.81
C ASN A 7 -12.64 -9.20 6.08
N PHE A 8 -11.72 -8.36 6.57
CA PHE A 8 -10.38 -8.24 6.01
C PHE A 8 -9.61 -9.54 6.23
N LEU A 9 -9.71 -10.10 7.43
CA LEU A 9 -8.86 -11.18 7.88
C LEU A 9 -9.22 -12.51 7.20
N GLU A 10 -10.51 -12.76 6.92
CA GLU A 10 -10.93 -13.92 6.13
C GLU A 10 -10.45 -13.81 4.69
N LEU A 11 -10.63 -12.65 4.04
CA LEU A 11 -10.16 -12.47 2.67
C LEU A 11 -8.65 -12.63 2.58
N THR A 12 -7.87 -12.01 3.48
CA THR A 12 -6.42 -12.20 3.52
C THR A 12 -6.05 -13.67 3.73
N ARG A 13 -6.76 -14.41 4.59
CA ARG A 13 -6.52 -15.86 4.76
C ARG A 13 -6.74 -16.63 3.47
N GLU A 14 -7.77 -16.30 2.71
CA GLU A 14 -8.08 -16.98 1.46
C GLU A 14 -7.06 -16.64 0.36
N LEU A 15 -6.69 -15.37 0.21
CA LEU A 15 -5.68 -14.95 -0.77
C LEU A 15 -4.27 -15.48 -0.43
N CYS A 16 -3.95 -15.60 0.86
CA CYS A 16 -2.67 -16.14 1.33
C CYS A 16 -2.53 -17.66 1.08
N GLN A 17 -3.59 -18.39 0.73
CA GLN A 17 -3.50 -19.83 0.41
C GLN A 17 -2.81 -20.13 -0.93
N PHE A 18 -2.56 -19.12 -1.76
CA PHE A 18 -1.98 -19.33 -3.09
C PHE A 18 -0.45 -19.21 -3.06
N PRO A 19 0.30 -20.15 -3.68
CA PRO A 19 1.75 -20.04 -3.85
C PRO A 19 2.09 -19.08 -5.00
N SER A 20 1.61 -17.83 -4.91
CA SER A 20 1.75 -16.81 -5.94
C SER A 20 3.20 -16.38 -6.18
N GLY A 21 3.44 -15.71 -7.30
CA GLY A 21 4.76 -15.23 -7.69
C GLY A 21 4.65 -14.22 -8.82
N VAL A 22 5.79 -13.80 -9.37
CA VAL A 22 5.80 -12.93 -10.56
C VAL A 22 5.13 -13.64 -11.75
N VAL A 23 5.56 -14.88 -12.01
CA VAL A 23 4.92 -15.84 -12.92
C VAL A 23 4.74 -17.13 -12.13
N SER A 24 3.50 -17.61 -12.01
CA SER A 24 3.16 -18.81 -11.24
C SER A 24 1.85 -19.41 -11.72
N ASP A 25 1.75 -20.75 -11.70
CA ASP A 25 0.50 -21.47 -12.00
C ASP A 25 -0.66 -21.06 -11.09
N ALA A 26 -0.35 -20.64 -9.85
CA ALA A 26 -1.36 -20.28 -8.87
C ALA A 26 -1.96 -18.88 -9.10
N ASN A 27 -1.32 -18.03 -9.90
CA ASN A 27 -1.76 -16.66 -10.10
C ASN A 27 -3.16 -16.60 -10.73
N ALA A 28 -3.47 -17.47 -11.69
CA ALA A 28 -4.79 -17.51 -12.32
C ALA A 28 -5.91 -17.76 -11.29
N ALA A 29 -5.75 -18.78 -10.44
CA ALA A 29 -6.72 -19.11 -9.40
C ALA A 29 -6.81 -18.01 -8.31
N LEU A 30 -5.68 -17.39 -7.96
CA LEU A 30 -5.66 -16.23 -7.06
C LEU A 30 -6.49 -15.08 -7.63
N PHE A 31 -6.27 -14.69 -8.88
CA PHE A 31 -7.03 -13.61 -9.50
C PHE A 31 -8.49 -13.98 -9.74
N ASP A 32 -8.82 -15.24 -10.04
CA ASP A 32 -10.21 -15.70 -10.10
C ASP A 32 -10.89 -15.51 -8.74
N ARG A 33 -10.20 -15.80 -7.63
CA ARG A 33 -10.72 -15.54 -6.28
C ARG A 33 -10.93 -14.06 -6.04
N ILE A 34 -10.00 -13.19 -6.43
CA ILE A 34 -10.15 -11.73 -6.30
C ILE A 34 -11.31 -11.22 -7.15
N ASN A 35 -11.48 -11.76 -8.36
CA ASN A 35 -12.52 -11.37 -9.32
C ASN A 35 -13.95 -11.62 -8.79
N VAL A 36 -14.12 -12.51 -7.81
CA VAL A 36 -15.39 -12.70 -7.09
C VAL A 36 -15.74 -11.48 -6.23
N GLU A 37 -14.74 -10.76 -5.70
CA GLU A 37 -14.94 -9.58 -4.84
C GLU A 37 -15.15 -8.29 -5.62
N VAL A 38 -14.38 -8.10 -6.69
CA VAL A 38 -14.38 -6.93 -7.58
C VAL A 38 -14.08 -7.36 -9.02
N PRO A 39 -14.86 -6.95 -10.04
CA PRO A 39 -14.61 -7.35 -11.42
C PRO A 39 -13.28 -6.84 -11.95
N LEU A 40 -12.46 -7.74 -12.50
CA LEU A 40 -11.12 -7.44 -12.98
C LEU A 40 -11.04 -7.48 -14.51
N GLU A 41 -10.32 -6.51 -15.08
CA GLU A 41 -9.77 -6.58 -16.43
C GLU A 41 -8.28 -6.97 -16.34
N PHE A 42 -7.87 -7.86 -17.26
CA PHE A 42 -6.60 -8.59 -17.18
C PHE A 42 -5.62 -8.17 -18.28
N PHE A 43 -4.37 -7.99 -17.88
CA PHE A 43 -3.21 -7.74 -18.72
C PHE A 43 -2.24 -8.90 -18.55
N ARG A 44 -1.75 -9.42 -19.68
CA ARG A 44 -0.96 -10.66 -19.73
C ARG A 44 0.34 -10.37 -20.45
N TYR A 45 1.45 -10.64 -19.78
CA TYR A 45 2.79 -10.43 -20.31
C TYR A 45 3.52 -11.76 -20.39
N LEU A 46 4.01 -12.13 -21.56
CA LEU A 46 4.64 -13.42 -21.80
C LEU A 46 6.08 -13.44 -21.26
N SER A 47 6.51 -14.61 -20.75
CA SER A 47 7.91 -14.81 -20.38
C SER A 47 8.87 -14.45 -21.51
N GLY A 48 9.93 -13.73 -21.19
CA GLY A 48 10.92 -13.22 -22.15
C GLY A 48 10.57 -11.87 -22.78
N GLU A 49 9.37 -11.33 -22.56
CA GLU A 49 9.13 -9.91 -22.84
C GLU A 49 10.08 -9.04 -22.02
N SER A 50 10.58 -7.97 -22.63
CA SER A 50 11.53 -7.07 -21.98
C SER A 50 11.20 -5.60 -22.22
N PHE A 51 11.52 -4.76 -21.24
CA PHE A 51 11.35 -3.31 -21.33
C PHE A 51 12.31 -2.60 -20.37
N ASN A 52 13.09 -1.64 -20.86
CA ASN A 52 14.07 -0.88 -20.06
C ASN A 52 15.02 -1.77 -19.21
N GLY A 53 15.37 -2.96 -19.72
CA GLY A 53 16.24 -3.92 -19.03
C GLY A 53 15.51 -4.86 -18.06
N TRP A 54 14.23 -4.63 -17.77
CA TRP A 54 13.39 -5.61 -17.08
C TRP A 54 13.01 -6.75 -18.02
N GLU A 55 12.88 -7.96 -17.50
CA GLU A 55 12.49 -9.16 -18.25
C GLU A 55 11.40 -9.91 -17.46
N VAL A 56 10.32 -10.32 -18.14
CA VAL A 56 9.31 -11.20 -17.55
C VAL A 56 9.91 -12.60 -17.39
N PRO A 57 10.07 -13.14 -16.15
CA PRO A 57 10.72 -14.43 -15.96
C PRO A 57 9.89 -15.58 -16.50
N LYS A 58 10.52 -16.75 -16.61
CA LYS A 58 9.80 -18.01 -16.88
C LYS A 58 8.94 -18.41 -15.69
N ASN A 59 7.95 -19.26 -15.94
CA ASN A 59 7.25 -19.97 -14.87
C ASN A 59 8.20 -21.00 -14.26
N TRP A 60 8.40 -20.93 -12.94
CA TRP A 60 9.40 -21.72 -12.22
C TRP A 60 8.76 -22.67 -11.21
N ARG A 61 9.17 -23.94 -11.24
CA ARG A 61 8.64 -24.99 -10.34
C ARG A 61 9.75 -25.78 -9.68
N VAL A 62 9.50 -26.21 -8.44
CA VAL A 62 10.36 -27.14 -7.71
C VAL A 62 9.80 -28.56 -7.84
N LYS A 63 10.55 -29.45 -8.50
CA LYS A 63 10.20 -30.87 -8.62
C LYS A 63 10.67 -31.66 -7.40
N SER A 64 11.90 -31.44 -6.97
CA SER A 64 12.51 -31.97 -5.73
C SER A 64 13.47 -30.95 -5.13
N ALA A 65 13.65 -30.96 -3.82
CA ALA A 65 14.59 -30.11 -3.11
C ALA A 65 15.05 -30.81 -1.83
N GLU A 66 15.91 -31.81 -1.97
CA GLU A 66 16.29 -32.68 -0.86
C GLU A 66 17.76 -32.45 -0.49
N LEU A 67 18.03 -32.37 0.80
CA LEU A 67 19.38 -32.34 1.36
C LEU A 67 19.58 -33.60 2.22
N TRP A 68 20.56 -34.41 1.84
CA TRP A 68 20.86 -35.68 2.48
C TRP A 68 22.23 -35.65 3.14
N ARG A 69 22.38 -36.33 4.28
CA ARG A 69 23.67 -36.63 4.93
C ARG A 69 23.80 -38.15 5.08
N GLY A 70 24.61 -38.78 4.24
CA GLY A 70 24.56 -40.24 4.08
C GLY A 70 23.16 -40.66 3.60
N ASP A 71 22.52 -41.57 4.33
CA ASP A 71 21.16 -42.06 4.04
C ASP A 71 20.04 -41.28 4.77
N GLU A 72 20.39 -40.26 5.56
CA GLU A 72 19.43 -39.44 6.31
C GLU A 72 19.02 -38.20 5.50
N LEU A 73 17.71 -38.02 5.30
CA LEU A 73 17.15 -36.78 4.75
C LEU A 73 17.13 -35.73 5.87
N VAL A 74 18.01 -34.75 5.80
CA VAL A 74 18.15 -33.71 6.83
C VAL A 74 17.28 -32.48 6.54
N PHE A 75 16.86 -32.27 5.29
CA PHE A 75 15.94 -31.20 4.91
C PHE A 75 15.18 -31.51 3.62
N ASP A 76 13.87 -31.23 3.62
CA ASP A 76 12.99 -31.26 2.45
C ASP A 76 12.45 -29.85 2.16
N GLY A 77 13.01 -29.22 1.14
CA GLY A 77 12.62 -27.87 0.69
C GLY A 77 11.24 -27.80 0.06
N LYS A 78 10.56 -28.92 -0.20
CA LYS A 78 9.16 -28.94 -0.64
C LYS A 78 8.16 -28.94 0.51
N ALA A 79 8.63 -29.06 1.76
CA ALA A 79 7.77 -28.96 2.94
C ALA A 79 7.11 -27.56 3.07
N HIS A 80 7.69 -26.53 2.45
CA HIS A 80 7.14 -25.18 2.40
C HIS A 80 7.50 -24.49 1.08
N THR A 81 6.64 -23.60 0.56
CA THR A 81 6.89 -22.88 -0.70
C THR A 81 8.12 -21.99 -0.69
N LEU A 82 8.51 -21.54 0.49
CA LEU A 82 9.71 -20.74 0.75
C LEU A 82 10.96 -21.61 0.96
N GLY A 83 10.86 -22.94 0.99
CA GLY A 83 12.00 -23.83 1.26
C GLY A 83 13.11 -23.83 0.21
N VAL A 84 12.83 -23.22 -0.95
CA VAL A 84 13.81 -23.00 -2.03
C VAL A 84 13.73 -21.54 -2.44
N GLY A 85 14.88 -20.89 -2.65
CA GLY A 85 14.88 -19.52 -3.16
C GLY A 85 14.16 -19.45 -4.50
N ARG A 86 13.26 -18.46 -4.67
CA ARG A 86 12.48 -18.33 -5.89
C ARG A 86 13.40 -18.20 -7.09
N TYR A 87 13.08 -18.95 -8.14
CA TYR A 87 13.84 -18.99 -9.38
C TYR A 87 15.22 -19.67 -9.30
N SER A 88 15.51 -20.44 -8.23
CA SER A 88 16.76 -21.20 -8.07
C SER A 88 17.03 -22.18 -9.22
N MET A 89 18.28 -22.24 -9.68
CA MET A 89 18.77 -23.22 -10.65
C MET A 89 18.72 -24.66 -10.09
N PRO A 90 18.67 -25.69 -10.96
CA PRO A 90 18.80 -27.06 -10.51
C PRO A 90 20.25 -27.36 -10.09
N PHE A 91 20.41 -28.20 -9.08
CA PHE A 91 21.70 -28.72 -8.63
C PHE A 91 21.56 -30.16 -8.16
N GLU A 92 22.39 -31.06 -8.71
CA GLU A 92 22.48 -32.45 -8.29
C GLU A 92 23.96 -32.80 -8.09
N GLY A 93 24.34 -33.09 -6.84
CA GLY A 93 25.74 -33.35 -6.51
C GLY A 93 26.00 -33.55 -5.02
N GLU A 94 27.25 -33.90 -4.71
CA GLU A 94 27.76 -33.91 -3.33
C GLU A 94 28.64 -32.70 -3.07
N LEU A 95 28.42 -32.05 -1.92
CA LEU A 95 29.21 -30.92 -1.43
C LEU A 95 29.74 -31.24 -0.05
N ASP A 96 30.91 -30.68 0.29
CA ASP A 96 31.30 -30.58 1.69
C ASP A 96 30.59 -29.41 2.37
N TRP A 97 30.81 -29.25 3.68
CA TRP A 97 30.15 -28.22 4.45
C TRP A 97 30.54 -26.79 4.05
N GLU A 98 31.79 -26.55 3.68
CA GLU A 98 32.26 -25.20 3.33
C GLU A 98 31.67 -24.76 1.98
N ASP A 99 31.49 -25.70 1.05
CA ASP A 99 30.83 -25.44 -0.23
C ASP A 99 29.30 -25.38 -0.10
N LEU A 100 28.68 -26.16 0.78
CA LEU A 100 27.22 -26.16 0.96
C LEU A 100 26.72 -24.92 1.71
N LYS A 101 27.41 -24.53 2.79
CA LYS A 101 26.94 -23.50 3.73
C LYS A 101 26.54 -22.17 3.06
N PRO A 102 27.26 -21.65 2.05
CA PRO A 102 26.85 -20.45 1.32
C PRO A 102 25.49 -20.56 0.60
N HIS A 103 25.03 -21.76 0.26
CA HIS A 103 23.74 -22.01 -0.39
C HIS A 103 22.58 -22.20 0.60
N LEU A 104 22.84 -22.09 1.92
CA LEU A 104 21.84 -22.23 2.96
C LEU A 104 21.44 -20.86 3.51
N VAL A 105 20.20 -20.46 3.26
CA VAL A 105 19.63 -19.21 3.78
C VAL A 105 18.82 -19.51 5.04
N THR A 106 19.13 -18.84 6.15
CA THR A 106 18.48 -19.03 7.45
C THR A 106 18.44 -17.72 8.24
N ASN A 107 17.58 -17.65 9.27
CA ASN A 107 17.53 -16.52 10.20
C ASN A 107 17.52 -16.99 11.66
N ALA A 108 18.55 -16.61 12.44
CA ALA A 108 18.67 -17.00 13.85
C ALA A 108 17.60 -16.36 14.75
N ASP A 109 17.09 -15.19 14.39
CA ASP A 109 16.05 -14.47 15.15
C ASP A 109 14.66 -15.12 14.96
N LEU A 110 14.48 -15.89 13.88
CA LEU A 110 13.26 -16.62 13.53
C LEU A 110 13.57 -18.11 13.33
N PRO A 111 13.85 -18.85 14.42
CA PRO A 111 14.53 -20.13 14.29
C PRO A 111 13.72 -21.25 13.63
N ASP A 112 12.40 -21.06 13.54
CA ASP A 112 11.44 -21.98 12.91
C ASP A 112 11.03 -21.54 11.48
N ALA A 113 11.47 -20.38 11.01
CA ALA A 113 10.98 -19.80 9.77
C ALA A 113 11.74 -20.27 8.53
N TYR A 114 11.02 -20.39 7.43
CA TYR A 114 11.58 -20.36 6.08
C TYR A 114 11.65 -18.90 5.63
N MET A 115 12.74 -18.49 4.99
CA MET A 115 12.97 -17.11 4.54
C MET A 115 12.64 -16.96 3.06
N PHE A 116 12.01 -15.84 2.71
CA PHE A 116 11.69 -15.52 1.34
C PHE A 116 12.91 -14.94 0.62
N HIS A 117 13.50 -15.75 -0.27
CA HIS A 117 14.56 -15.30 -1.17
C HIS A 117 13.99 -15.09 -2.57
N CYS A 118 13.68 -13.84 -2.92
CA CYS A 118 12.87 -13.50 -4.10
C CYS A 118 13.64 -12.86 -5.26
N MET A 119 14.87 -12.39 -5.02
CA MET A 119 15.62 -11.49 -5.91
C MET A 119 15.79 -11.99 -7.34
N TRP A 120 15.95 -13.30 -7.55
CA TRP A 120 16.16 -13.87 -8.88
C TRP A 120 14.91 -13.85 -9.77
N GLN A 121 13.72 -13.58 -9.23
CA GLN A 121 12.56 -13.30 -10.07
C GLN A 121 12.67 -11.95 -10.79
N TYR A 122 13.41 -11.00 -10.22
CA TYR A 122 13.64 -9.67 -10.79
C TYR A 122 14.97 -9.56 -11.55
N ARG A 123 15.90 -10.51 -11.33
CA ARG A 123 17.20 -10.61 -11.98
C ARG A 123 17.48 -12.05 -12.41
N PRO A 124 16.69 -12.61 -13.33
CA PRO A 124 16.77 -14.03 -13.70
C PRO A 124 18.12 -14.45 -14.29
N TRP A 125 18.88 -13.50 -14.86
CA TRP A 125 20.22 -13.73 -15.43
C TRP A 125 21.32 -13.93 -14.37
N ASP A 126 21.09 -13.53 -13.11
CA ASP A 126 22.02 -13.68 -11.98
C ASP A 126 21.64 -14.87 -11.08
N ALA A 127 20.71 -15.72 -11.53
CA ALA A 127 20.20 -16.82 -10.72
C ALA A 127 21.29 -17.86 -10.43
N ASP A 128 21.39 -18.24 -9.15
CA ASP A 128 22.12 -19.41 -8.67
C ASP A 128 21.09 -20.33 -7.98
N TRP A 129 21.48 -21.13 -6.98
CA TRP A 129 20.56 -21.93 -6.18
C TRP A 129 20.75 -21.73 -4.68
N VAL A 130 19.65 -21.73 -3.93
CA VAL A 130 19.67 -21.71 -2.46
C VAL A 130 18.52 -22.54 -1.88
N LEU A 131 18.79 -23.16 -0.74
CA LEU A 131 17.77 -23.76 0.13
C LEU A 131 17.51 -22.81 1.29
N SER A 132 16.25 -22.44 1.51
CA SER A 132 15.90 -21.69 2.72
C SER A 132 15.51 -22.66 3.81
N ILE A 133 16.35 -22.75 4.84
CA ILE A 133 16.29 -23.77 5.88
C ILE A 133 16.03 -23.09 7.22
N PRO A 134 15.10 -23.60 8.05
CA PRO A 134 14.92 -23.09 9.41
C PRO A 134 16.21 -23.21 10.22
N TYR A 135 16.52 -22.18 11.01
CA TYR A 135 17.77 -22.12 11.76
C TYR A 135 17.95 -23.30 12.72
N LYS A 136 16.87 -23.81 13.31
CA LYS A 136 16.95 -25.01 14.15
C LYS A 136 17.48 -26.23 13.41
N VAL A 137 17.16 -26.37 12.12
CA VAL A 137 17.72 -27.45 11.28
C VAL A 137 19.16 -27.11 10.93
N PHE A 138 19.45 -25.87 10.51
CA PHE A 138 20.80 -25.41 10.18
C PHE A 138 21.81 -25.66 11.32
N THR A 139 21.44 -25.41 12.58
CA THR A 139 22.30 -25.63 13.76
C THR A 139 22.63 -27.10 14.05
N GLN A 140 21.91 -28.05 13.44
CA GLN A 140 22.19 -29.48 13.53
C GLN A 140 23.13 -29.96 12.42
N LEU A 141 23.36 -29.11 11.41
CA LEU A 141 24.31 -29.35 10.34
C LEU A 141 25.73 -28.94 10.77
N GLY A 142 26.73 -29.37 10.01
CA GLY A 142 28.13 -29.08 10.27
C GLY A 142 29.07 -29.86 9.35
N PRO A 143 30.37 -29.97 9.69
CA PRO A 143 31.36 -30.64 8.85
C PRO A 143 30.92 -32.04 8.41
N GLY A 144 31.05 -32.31 7.11
CA GLY A 144 30.64 -33.57 6.49
C GLY A 144 30.36 -33.42 5.00
N ARG A 145 29.94 -34.52 4.37
CA ARG A 145 29.46 -34.54 2.98
C ARG A 145 27.94 -34.57 2.96
N TYR A 146 27.38 -33.79 2.05
CA TYR A 146 25.94 -33.69 1.84
C TYR A 146 25.63 -33.93 0.37
N ARG A 147 24.58 -34.70 0.11
CA ARG A 147 24.05 -34.89 -1.24
C ARG A 147 22.83 -33.99 -1.42
N VAL A 148 22.89 -33.11 -2.40
CA VAL A 148 21.81 -32.19 -2.76
C VAL A 148 21.12 -32.72 -4.01
N ASN A 149 19.79 -32.76 -3.99
CA ASN A 149 18.94 -33.10 -5.13
C ASN A 149 17.88 -32.00 -5.30
N LEU A 150 18.29 -30.91 -5.93
CA LEU A 150 17.43 -29.78 -6.29
C LEU A 150 17.11 -29.85 -7.78
N LYS A 151 15.86 -30.17 -8.11
CA LYS A 151 15.36 -30.20 -9.49
C LYS A 151 14.32 -29.12 -9.67
N THR A 152 14.66 -28.13 -10.49
CA THR A 152 13.76 -27.05 -10.86
C THR A 152 13.45 -27.08 -12.35
N GLU A 153 12.27 -26.58 -12.71
CA GLU A 153 11.76 -26.53 -14.08
C GLU A 153 11.44 -25.08 -14.44
N TYR A 154 11.74 -24.71 -15.68
CA TYR A 154 11.48 -23.39 -16.24
C TYR A 154 10.69 -23.54 -17.54
N GLU A 155 9.46 -23.07 -17.54
CA GLU A 155 8.57 -23.09 -18.71
C GLU A 155 8.15 -21.67 -19.09
N SER A 156 7.80 -21.47 -20.36
CA SER A 156 7.14 -20.23 -20.76
C SER A 156 5.81 -20.11 -20.01
N GLY A 157 5.56 -18.94 -19.44
CA GLY A 157 4.30 -18.62 -18.79
C GLY A 157 3.88 -17.18 -19.07
N GLU A 158 3.01 -16.68 -18.22
CA GLU A 158 2.49 -15.32 -18.29
C GLU A 158 2.50 -14.67 -16.90
N MET A 159 2.98 -13.43 -16.84
CA MET A 159 2.77 -12.55 -15.71
C MET A 159 1.38 -11.92 -15.85
N LEU A 160 0.62 -11.95 -14.77
CA LEU A 160 -0.72 -11.38 -14.71
C LEU A 160 -0.69 -10.05 -13.95
N VAL A 161 -1.23 -9.03 -14.57
CA VAL A 161 -1.62 -7.78 -13.90
C VAL A 161 -3.11 -7.61 -14.14
N ALA A 162 -3.84 -7.12 -13.15
CA ALA A 162 -5.24 -6.84 -13.30
C ALA A 162 -5.58 -5.46 -12.74
N HIS A 163 -6.64 -4.86 -13.28
CA HIS A 163 -7.18 -3.66 -12.69
C HIS A 163 -8.72 -3.69 -12.58
N HIS A 164 -9.24 -2.87 -11.69
CA HIS A 164 -10.67 -2.57 -11.59
C HIS A 164 -10.87 -1.06 -11.60
N ILE A 165 -11.87 -0.58 -12.34
CA ILE A 165 -12.16 0.85 -12.46
C ILE A 165 -13.54 1.16 -11.89
N LYS A 166 -13.57 2.10 -10.94
CA LYS A 166 -14.79 2.79 -10.50
C LYS A 166 -14.83 4.17 -11.16
N LYS A 167 -15.80 4.39 -12.04
CA LYS A 167 -15.97 5.69 -12.72
C LYS A 167 -16.55 6.76 -11.78
N GLY A 168 -15.99 7.96 -11.85
CA GLY A 168 -16.50 9.17 -11.21
C GLY A 168 -17.14 10.12 -12.24
N GLN A 169 -17.36 11.37 -11.83
CA GLN A 169 -17.83 12.44 -12.73
C GLN A 169 -16.75 12.91 -13.70
N SER A 170 -15.47 12.73 -13.35
CA SER A 170 -14.29 13.08 -14.14
C SER A 170 -13.48 11.84 -14.51
N ASP A 171 -12.80 11.90 -15.66
CA ASP A 171 -11.83 10.88 -16.08
C ASP A 171 -10.47 11.01 -15.37
N LYS A 172 -10.26 12.10 -14.61
CA LYS A 172 -9.13 12.20 -13.69
C LYS A 172 -9.21 11.08 -12.66
N THR A 173 -8.12 10.32 -12.55
CA THR A 173 -8.12 9.02 -11.87
C THR A 173 -7.12 8.99 -10.73
N ILE A 174 -7.56 8.54 -9.55
CA ILE A 174 -6.69 8.19 -8.42
C ILE A 174 -6.41 6.69 -8.47
N VAL A 175 -5.14 6.31 -8.47
CA VAL A 175 -4.71 4.91 -8.51
C VAL A 175 -4.52 4.37 -7.10
N MET A 176 -4.94 3.13 -6.87
CA MET A 176 -4.68 2.37 -5.65
C MET A 176 -3.97 1.08 -6.08
N HIS A 177 -2.80 0.80 -5.54
CA HIS A 177 -1.96 -0.31 -5.96
C HIS A 177 -1.60 -1.21 -4.78
N SER A 178 -1.58 -2.53 -4.99
CA SER A 178 -1.06 -3.51 -4.04
C SER A 178 -0.45 -4.71 -4.79
N ASN A 179 0.60 -5.30 -4.21
CA ASN A 179 1.34 -6.40 -4.79
C ASN A 179 0.69 -7.77 -4.46
N THR A 180 0.83 -8.73 -5.39
CA THR A 180 0.22 -10.07 -5.30
C THR A 180 1.22 -11.23 -5.48
N CYS A 181 2.52 -10.94 -5.53
CA CYS A 181 3.58 -11.90 -5.85
C CYS A 181 4.22 -12.61 -4.64
N HIS A 182 3.76 -12.34 -3.43
CA HIS A 182 4.34 -12.87 -2.19
C HIS A 182 3.58 -14.16 -1.75
N PRO A 183 4.16 -15.36 -1.90
CA PRO A 183 3.46 -16.61 -1.63
C PRO A 183 3.29 -16.86 -0.13
N HIS A 184 2.07 -17.20 0.30
CA HIS A 184 1.77 -17.57 1.70
C HIS A 184 2.22 -16.55 2.76
N MET A 185 2.45 -15.30 2.36
CA MET A 185 2.75 -14.19 3.25
C MET A 185 1.51 -13.31 3.33
N ALA A 186 1.09 -12.99 4.55
CA ALA A 186 -0.21 -12.38 4.77
C ALA A 186 -0.13 -10.85 4.82
N ASN A 187 0.69 -10.31 5.72
CA ASN A 187 0.79 -8.89 5.95
C ASN A 187 1.49 -8.19 4.78
N ASP A 188 2.57 -8.79 4.30
CA ASP A 188 3.30 -8.35 3.12
C ASP A 188 2.54 -8.75 1.84
N GLY A 189 1.80 -7.79 1.27
CA GLY A 189 0.96 -7.96 0.08
C GLY A 189 -0.54 -8.17 0.36
N PHE A 190 -0.95 -9.38 0.76
CA PHE A 190 -2.38 -9.76 0.70
C PHE A 190 -3.30 -9.04 1.70
N ALA A 191 -2.77 -8.59 2.83
CA ALA A 191 -3.52 -7.76 3.77
C ALA A 191 -3.87 -6.40 3.15
N GLY A 192 -2.92 -5.79 2.44
CA GLY A 192 -3.15 -4.55 1.69
C GLY A 192 -4.12 -4.74 0.53
N THR A 193 -3.95 -5.82 -0.23
CA THR A 193 -4.90 -6.21 -1.29
C THR A 193 -6.32 -6.35 -0.74
N ALA A 194 -6.50 -7.00 0.42
CA ALA A 194 -7.80 -7.15 1.05
C ALA A 194 -8.40 -5.80 1.48
N ILE A 195 -7.60 -4.90 2.07
CA ILE A 195 -8.05 -3.54 2.43
C ILE A 195 -8.52 -2.78 1.20
N LEU A 196 -7.73 -2.78 0.12
CA LEU A 196 -8.08 -2.06 -1.10
C LEU A 196 -9.34 -2.65 -1.76
N ILE A 197 -9.52 -3.96 -1.78
CA ILE A 197 -10.75 -4.59 -2.29
C ILE A 197 -11.98 -4.09 -1.51
N ARG A 198 -11.92 -4.06 -0.18
CA ARG A 198 -13.03 -3.52 0.64
C ARG A 198 -13.23 -2.03 0.40
N LEU A 199 -12.16 -1.28 0.20
CA LEU A 199 -12.23 0.15 -0.12
C LEU A 199 -12.93 0.39 -1.45
N PHE A 200 -12.68 -0.43 -2.47
CA PHE A 200 -13.40 -0.37 -3.73
C PHE A 200 -14.88 -0.77 -3.62
N GLN A 201 -15.20 -1.75 -2.77
CA GLN A 201 -16.60 -2.09 -2.45
C GLN A 201 -17.33 -0.95 -1.72
N TRP A 202 -16.62 -0.16 -0.92
CA TRP A 202 -17.16 1.06 -0.30
C TRP A 202 -17.28 2.20 -1.32
N LEU A 203 -16.25 2.45 -2.13
CA LEU A 203 -16.23 3.45 -3.20
C LEU A 203 -17.34 3.23 -4.24
N ALA A 204 -17.68 1.98 -4.53
CA ALA A 204 -18.78 1.62 -5.44
C ALA A 204 -20.15 2.14 -4.95
N LYS A 205 -20.28 2.47 -3.65
CA LYS A 205 -21.48 3.04 -3.04
C LYS A 205 -21.40 4.56 -2.88
N GLN A 206 -20.30 5.19 -3.29
CA GLN A 206 -20.08 6.63 -3.19
C GLN A 206 -20.29 7.31 -4.55
N GLU A 207 -20.91 8.48 -4.51
CA GLU A 207 -20.80 9.45 -5.61
C GLU A 207 -19.44 10.14 -5.49
N THR A 208 -18.63 10.06 -6.54
CA THR A 208 -17.27 10.62 -6.54
C THR A 208 -17.05 11.50 -7.77
N TYR A 209 -16.31 12.57 -7.60
CA TYR A 209 -15.78 13.38 -8.68
C TYR A 209 -14.69 12.62 -9.43
N TYR A 210 -13.68 12.10 -8.75
CA TYR A 210 -12.61 11.35 -9.40
C TYR A 210 -13.06 9.94 -9.77
N SER A 211 -12.46 9.42 -10.83
CA SER A 211 -12.42 7.98 -11.08
C SER A 211 -11.37 7.33 -10.18
N TYR A 212 -11.57 6.06 -9.82
CA TYR A 212 -10.64 5.29 -9.00
C TYR A 212 -10.25 4.03 -9.74
N ARG A 213 -8.97 3.67 -9.65
CA ARG A 213 -8.43 2.47 -10.29
C ARG A 213 -7.65 1.63 -9.29
N LEU A 214 -8.11 0.41 -9.07
CA LEU A 214 -7.36 -0.60 -8.34
C LEU A 214 -6.43 -1.29 -9.34
N VAL A 215 -5.14 -1.32 -9.09
CA VAL A 215 -4.16 -2.11 -9.85
C VAL A 215 -3.60 -3.19 -8.93
N LEU A 216 -3.52 -4.42 -9.42
CA LEU A 216 -3.02 -5.57 -8.70
C LEU A 216 -2.05 -6.33 -9.60
N GLY A 217 -0.84 -6.57 -9.13
CA GLY A 217 0.17 -7.28 -9.91
C GLY A 217 1.41 -7.61 -9.09
N PRO A 218 2.43 -8.21 -9.71
CA PRO A 218 3.72 -8.38 -9.05
C PRO A 218 4.36 -7.03 -8.78
N GLU A 219 4.96 -6.92 -7.59
CA GLU A 219 5.76 -5.77 -7.19
C GLU A 219 6.78 -5.41 -8.29
N HIS A 220 6.93 -4.12 -8.58
CA HIS A 220 7.77 -3.51 -9.62
C HIS A 220 7.48 -4.01 -11.04
N LEU A 221 7.77 -5.28 -11.35
CA LEU A 221 7.69 -5.85 -12.68
C LEU A 221 6.28 -5.74 -13.27
N GLY A 222 5.25 -5.94 -12.45
CA GLY A 222 3.86 -5.81 -12.88
C GLY A 222 3.56 -4.39 -13.36
N THR A 223 3.84 -3.38 -12.53
CA THR A 223 3.55 -1.99 -12.86
C THR A 223 4.44 -1.42 -13.97
N VAL A 224 5.69 -1.89 -14.10
CA VAL A 224 6.59 -1.52 -15.20
C VAL A 224 5.98 -1.84 -16.55
N PHE A 225 5.49 -3.08 -16.71
CA PHE A 225 4.86 -3.54 -17.94
C PHE A 225 3.44 -3.00 -18.12
N TYR A 226 2.72 -2.79 -17.01
CA TYR A 226 1.43 -2.12 -17.02
C TYR A 226 1.51 -0.71 -17.59
N LEU A 227 2.39 0.12 -17.04
CA LEU A 227 2.57 1.50 -17.48
C LEU A 227 3.13 1.62 -18.91
N ARG A 228 4.00 0.68 -19.32
CA ARG A 228 4.54 0.60 -20.70
C ARG A 228 3.42 0.60 -21.75
N ASP A 229 2.34 -0.13 -21.46
CA ASP A 229 1.27 -0.37 -22.42
C ASP A 229 0.08 0.59 -22.27
N LEU A 230 0.07 1.43 -21.23
CA LEU A 230 -0.97 2.44 -21.08
C LEU A 230 -0.82 3.55 -22.12
N PRO A 231 -1.92 3.98 -22.76
CA PRO A 231 -1.92 5.18 -23.60
C PRO A 231 -1.47 6.42 -22.83
N LEU A 232 -0.77 7.33 -23.52
CA LEU A 232 -0.28 8.57 -22.94
C LEU A 232 -1.42 9.44 -22.37
N GLU A 233 -2.57 9.47 -23.03
CA GLU A 233 -3.76 10.19 -22.56
C GLU A 233 -4.26 9.63 -21.23
N GLU A 234 -4.17 8.32 -21.04
CA GLU A 234 -4.57 7.64 -19.82
C GLU A 234 -3.58 7.88 -18.69
N ILE A 235 -2.27 7.79 -18.98
CA ILE A 235 -1.23 8.18 -18.02
C ILE A 235 -1.47 9.63 -17.57
N ASN A 236 -1.76 10.53 -18.51
CA ASN A 236 -2.02 11.95 -18.23
C ASN A 236 -3.31 12.22 -17.44
N SER A 237 -4.21 11.25 -17.29
CA SER A 237 -5.39 11.39 -16.42
C SER A 237 -5.14 10.93 -14.99
N LEU A 238 -4.07 10.19 -14.72
CA LEU A 238 -3.70 9.72 -13.38
C LEU A 238 -3.20 10.89 -12.52
N VAL A 239 -4.00 11.39 -11.57
CA VAL A 239 -3.66 12.60 -10.79
C VAL A 239 -2.75 12.32 -9.61
N CYS A 240 -2.88 11.14 -9.01
CA CYS A 240 -2.00 10.61 -7.98
C CYS A 240 -2.32 9.12 -7.75
N GLY A 241 -1.60 8.49 -6.85
CA GLY A 241 -2.01 7.21 -6.30
C GLY A 241 -1.46 6.88 -4.93
N ILE A 242 -1.88 5.71 -4.46
CA ILE A 242 -1.57 5.19 -3.14
C ILE A 242 -1.18 3.73 -3.30
N PHE A 243 -0.02 3.37 -2.77
CA PHE A 243 0.41 2.00 -2.64
C PHE A 243 0.11 1.52 -1.22
N GLU A 244 -0.53 0.36 -1.09
CA GLU A 244 -0.87 -0.22 0.21
C GLU A 244 -0.23 -1.61 0.34
N GLU A 245 0.58 -1.76 1.39
CA GLU A 245 0.97 -3.05 1.94
C GLU A 245 1.15 -3.03 3.47
N MET A 246 1.26 -4.21 4.09
CA MET A 246 1.62 -4.36 5.51
C MET A 246 0.75 -3.64 6.56
N PRO A 247 -0.59 -3.65 6.49
CA PRO A 247 -1.46 -2.89 7.41
C PRO A 247 -1.67 -3.50 8.80
N GLY A 248 -1.33 -4.78 8.99
CA GLY A 248 -1.86 -5.61 10.07
C GLY A 248 -1.01 -5.67 11.36
N THR A 249 0.17 -5.06 11.38
CA THR A 249 1.12 -5.15 12.50
C THR A 249 0.94 -4.03 13.53
N MET A 250 1.74 -4.07 14.60
CA MET A 250 1.68 -3.09 15.70
C MET A 250 2.50 -1.82 15.45
N GLY A 251 3.24 -1.77 14.33
CA GLY A 251 4.01 -0.59 13.94
C GLY A 251 3.13 0.66 13.76
N PRO A 252 3.73 1.85 13.79
CA PRO A 252 3.03 3.09 13.49
C PRO A 252 2.46 3.05 12.07
N ALA A 253 1.33 3.71 11.85
CA ALA A 253 0.83 3.95 10.50
C ALA A 253 1.81 4.89 9.79
N LYS A 254 2.40 4.47 8.68
CA LYS A 254 3.48 5.19 8.01
C LYS A 254 3.05 5.53 6.59
N ALA A 255 3.10 6.82 6.26
CA ALA A 255 2.96 7.28 4.88
C ALA A 255 4.28 7.91 4.41
N THR A 256 4.72 7.56 3.20
CA THR A 256 5.83 8.27 2.54
C THR A 256 5.29 9.29 1.56
N SER A 257 5.91 10.46 1.52
CA SER A 257 5.49 11.52 0.59
C SER A 257 5.68 11.09 -0.87
N THR A 258 4.96 11.76 -1.76
CA THR A 258 5.28 11.80 -3.19
C THR A 258 6.72 12.28 -3.44
N PHE A 259 7.27 12.02 -4.64
CA PHE A 259 8.69 12.27 -4.96
C PHE A 259 9.14 13.71 -4.69
N LEU A 260 8.35 14.71 -5.11
CA LEU A 260 8.65 16.12 -4.86
C LEU A 260 8.20 16.61 -3.49
N GLY A 261 7.29 15.87 -2.84
CA GLY A 261 6.59 16.30 -1.64
C GLY A 261 5.65 17.49 -1.87
N GLY A 262 4.78 17.75 -0.90
CA GLY A 262 3.84 18.87 -0.93
C GLY A 262 2.70 18.70 -1.93
N HIS A 263 2.50 17.51 -2.48
CA HIS A 263 1.31 17.20 -3.26
C HIS A 263 0.08 17.17 -2.34
N VAL A 264 -1.10 17.46 -2.86
CA VAL A 264 -2.35 17.48 -2.07
C VAL A 264 -2.65 16.13 -1.40
N VAL A 265 -2.21 15.02 -2.00
CA VAL A 265 -2.31 13.69 -1.40
C VAL A 265 -1.41 13.56 -0.15
N ASP A 266 -0.24 14.19 -0.12
CA ASP A 266 0.65 14.21 1.04
C ASP A 266 -0.04 14.92 2.21
N ALA A 267 -0.62 16.09 1.95
CA ALA A 267 -1.35 16.87 2.94
C ALA A 267 -2.62 16.16 3.44
N ALA A 268 -3.32 15.45 2.55
CA ALA A 268 -4.49 14.66 2.91
C ALA A 268 -4.10 13.50 3.84
N PHE A 269 -2.99 12.80 3.56
CA PHE A 269 -2.46 11.78 4.46
C PHE A 269 -2.01 12.35 5.78
N GLU A 270 -1.30 13.48 5.79
CA GLU A 270 -0.85 14.11 7.02
C GLU A 270 -2.04 14.47 7.93
N ASN A 271 -3.10 15.08 7.38
CA ASN A 271 -4.30 15.39 8.15
C ASN A 271 -4.99 14.11 8.65
N ALA A 272 -5.18 13.11 7.79
CA ALA A 272 -5.84 11.87 8.15
C ALA A 272 -5.07 11.10 9.25
N LEU A 273 -3.76 10.98 9.13
CA LEU A 273 -2.93 10.31 10.12
C LEU A 273 -2.95 11.05 11.45
N ARG A 274 -2.78 12.38 11.43
CA ARG A 274 -2.73 13.20 12.63
C ARG A 274 -3.97 13.10 13.51
N HIS A 275 -5.15 12.95 12.89
CA HIS A 275 -6.42 12.98 13.61
C HIS A 275 -7.07 11.61 13.80
N TYR A 276 -6.71 10.61 13.00
CA TYR A 276 -7.40 9.31 12.99
C TYR A 276 -6.50 8.10 13.23
N SER A 277 -5.19 8.30 13.39
CA SER A 277 -4.27 7.24 13.81
C SER A 277 -3.95 7.32 15.30
N ARG A 278 -3.68 6.15 15.90
CA ARG A 278 -3.13 6.04 17.25
C ARG A 278 -1.69 6.53 17.33
N ASP A 279 -0.91 6.21 16.30
CA ASP A 279 0.51 6.54 16.17
C ASP A 279 0.88 6.53 14.69
N PHE A 280 1.65 7.51 14.24
CA PHE A 280 2.00 7.65 12.84
C PHE A 280 3.38 8.25 12.58
N VAL A 281 3.87 8.00 11.36
CA VAL A 281 5.08 8.57 10.82
C VAL A 281 4.79 9.09 9.40
N MET A 282 5.09 10.37 9.16
CA MET A 282 5.27 10.90 7.81
C MET A 282 6.76 10.85 7.47
N ALA A 283 7.11 10.17 6.37
CA ALA A 283 8.49 10.05 5.91
C ALA A 283 8.64 10.63 4.50
N PRO A 284 9.84 11.10 4.10
CA PRO A 284 10.08 11.46 2.71
C PRO A 284 9.94 10.25 1.77
N TRP A 285 9.74 10.53 0.49
CA TRP A 285 9.69 9.52 -0.58
C TRP A 285 10.82 8.49 -0.46
N ARG A 286 10.48 7.20 -0.60
CA ARG A 286 11.38 6.05 -0.46
C ARG A 286 12.11 5.92 0.89
N MET A 287 11.62 6.58 1.94
CA MET A 287 12.09 6.41 3.32
C MET A 287 11.10 5.62 4.20
N GLY A 288 10.22 4.83 3.56
CA GLY A 288 9.25 3.89 4.15
C GLY A 288 9.75 2.44 4.12
N ALA A 289 8.89 1.47 3.80
CA ALA A 289 9.34 0.12 3.44
C ALA A 289 9.76 0.09 1.96
N GLY A 290 8.97 0.80 1.15
CA GLY A 290 9.29 1.21 -0.20
C GLY A 290 9.15 0.11 -1.25
N ASN A 291 8.41 0.41 -2.31
CA ASN A 291 7.92 -0.57 -3.27
C ASN A 291 7.66 0.11 -4.64
N ASP A 292 6.51 -0.16 -5.27
CA ASP A 292 6.09 0.33 -6.58
C ASP A 292 5.92 1.85 -6.74
N GLU A 293 5.94 2.66 -5.68
CA GLU A 293 5.93 4.12 -5.82
C GLU A 293 7.08 4.62 -6.71
N VAL A 294 8.20 3.89 -6.75
CA VAL A 294 9.32 4.19 -7.65
C VAL A 294 8.97 4.03 -9.13
N VAL A 295 8.07 3.11 -9.46
CA VAL A 295 7.68 2.84 -10.84
C VAL A 295 6.66 3.87 -11.33
N TRP A 296 5.68 4.22 -10.49
CA TRP A 296 4.68 5.24 -10.80
C TRP A 296 5.28 6.64 -10.94
N GLU A 297 6.28 6.97 -10.11
CA GLU A 297 7.01 8.25 -10.14
C GLU A 297 8.18 8.24 -11.14
N ALA A 298 8.41 7.14 -11.85
CA ALA A 298 9.55 7.03 -12.77
C ALA A 298 9.50 8.10 -13.89
N PRO A 299 10.66 8.55 -14.39
CA PRO A 299 10.71 9.51 -15.50
C PRO A 299 9.90 9.05 -16.70
N GLY A 300 9.09 9.96 -17.23
CA GLY A 300 8.13 9.66 -18.28
C GLY A 300 6.73 9.32 -17.75
N TYR A 301 6.56 8.86 -16.50
CA TYR A 301 5.22 8.66 -15.92
C TYR A 301 4.89 9.73 -14.87
N GLU A 302 5.82 9.99 -13.93
CA GLU A 302 5.77 11.09 -12.95
C GLU A 302 4.39 11.23 -12.27
N VAL A 303 3.76 10.10 -11.93
CA VAL A 303 2.47 10.06 -11.23
C VAL A 303 2.74 10.18 -9.72
N PRO A 304 2.27 11.26 -9.04
CA PRO A 304 2.52 11.44 -7.62
C PRO A 304 1.99 10.26 -6.81
N PHE A 305 2.84 9.54 -6.08
CA PHE A 305 2.46 8.30 -5.39
C PHE A 305 2.90 8.26 -3.93
N VAL A 306 1.97 7.93 -3.04
CA VAL A 306 2.23 7.73 -1.60
C VAL A 306 2.29 6.25 -1.30
N GLU A 307 3.29 5.81 -0.56
CA GLU A 307 3.31 4.49 0.08
C GLU A 307 2.61 4.58 1.44
N PHE A 308 1.70 3.67 1.76
CA PHE A 308 1.02 3.62 3.05
C PHE A 308 1.08 2.22 3.68
N THR A 309 1.78 2.10 4.81
CA THR A 309 2.10 0.83 5.45
C THR A 309 2.05 0.91 6.97
N ARG A 310 2.23 -0.23 7.67
CA ARG A 310 2.72 -0.23 9.06
C ARG A 310 4.11 -0.83 9.13
N SER A 311 5.05 0.01 9.53
CA SER A 311 6.47 -0.34 9.51
C SER A 311 7.19 0.23 10.74
N GLU A 312 7.91 -0.62 11.46
CA GLU A 312 8.78 -0.26 12.58
C GLU A 312 10.08 0.40 12.09
N CYS A 313 10.67 -0.11 11.01
CA CYS A 313 11.87 0.46 10.37
C CYS A 313 11.90 0.16 8.86
N ILE A 314 12.81 0.83 8.13
CA ILE A 314 12.93 0.75 6.67
C ILE A 314 13.38 -0.62 6.16
N ASP A 315 14.34 -1.24 6.84
CA ASP A 315 15.01 -2.48 6.42
C ASP A 315 14.30 -3.75 6.91
N ARG A 316 13.51 -3.63 7.97
CA ARG A 316 12.72 -4.73 8.53
C ARG A 316 11.39 -4.19 9.08
N PRO A 317 10.40 -3.97 8.21
CA PRO A 317 9.12 -3.34 8.58
C PRO A 317 8.42 -3.99 9.79
N PHE A 318 8.54 -5.30 9.93
CA PHE A 318 8.09 -6.04 11.11
C PHE A 318 8.92 -7.32 11.28
N LYS A 319 8.84 -7.94 12.46
CA LYS A 319 9.69 -9.07 12.85
C LYS A 319 9.61 -10.25 11.88
N GLU A 320 8.42 -10.63 11.43
CA GLU A 320 8.16 -11.79 10.56
C GLU A 320 8.28 -11.49 9.05
N TYR A 321 8.67 -10.27 8.67
CA TYR A 321 8.80 -9.83 7.27
C TYR A 321 9.66 -10.79 6.43
N HIS A 322 9.24 -11.05 5.18
CA HIS A 322 9.91 -11.99 4.27
C HIS A 322 10.14 -13.39 4.88
N SER A 323 9.18 -13.92 5.62
CA SER A 323 9.29 -15.26 6.22
C SER A 323 7.97 -16.02 6.24
N SER A 324 8.04 -17.35 6.40
CA SER A 324 6.86 -18.20 6.55
C SER A 324 6.03 -17.93 7.82
N LEU A 325 6.53 -17.07 8.71
CA LEU A 325 5.80 -16.67 9.92
C LEU A 325 4.90 -15.46 9.68
N ASP A 326 5.01 -14.78 8.53
CA ASP A 326 4.04 -13.78 8.09
C ASP A 326 2.72 -14.47 7.70
N SER A 327 1.94 -14.79 8.72
CA SER A 327 0.68 -15.51 8.59
C SER A 327 -0.50 -14.63 9.00
N PRO A 328 -1.73 -14.97 8.59
CA PRO A 328 -2.90 -14.18 8.98
C PRO A 328 -3.13 -14.12 10.50
N GLY A 329 -2.52 -15.00 11.29
CA GLY A 329 -2.57 -14.96 12.75
C GLY A 329 -1.81 -13.80 13.39
N LEU A 330 -0.88 -13.17 12.65
CA LEU A 330 -0.12 -12.00 13.11
C LEU A 330 -1.01 -10.77 13.22
N MET A 331 -1.93 -10.62 12.26
CA MET A 331 -2.67 -9.39 12.04
C MET A 331 -3.65 -9.06 13.16
N LYS A 332 -3.81 -7.77 13.43
CA LYS A 332 -4.79 -7.24 14.38
C LYS A 332 -5.90 -6.51 13.63
N VAL A 333 -7.15 -6.97 13.82
CA VAL A 333 -8.34 -6.36 13.20
C VAL A 333 -8.45 -4.85 13.48
N ALA A 334 -8.08 -4.42 14.69
CA ALA A 334 -8.05 -3.00 15.04
C ALA A 334 -7.13 -2.17 14.12
N GLN A 335 -5.98 -2.74 13.77
CA GLN A 335 -4.97 -2.10 12.94
C GLN A 335 -5.41 -2.02 11.48
N LEU A 336 -6.06 -3.08 10.97
CA LEU A 336 -6.68 -3.12 9.65
C LEU A 336 -7.80 -2.07 9.53
N ASN A 337 -8.69 -2.00 10.54
CA ASN A 337 -9.76 -1.00 10.60
C ASN A 337 -9.20 0.44 10.63
N GLU A 338 -8.13 0.69 11.38
CA GLU A 338 -7.49 2.01 11.43
C GLU A 338 -6.92 2.40 10.06
N MET A 339 -6.16 1.52 9.39
CA MET A 339 -5.60 1.77 8.05
C MET A 339 -6.71 2.04 7.03
N TYR A 340 -7.76 1.22 7.04
CA TYR A 340 -8.93 1.40 6.20
C TYR A 340 -9.63 2.74 6.43
N ASN A 341 -9.86 3.12 7.70
CA ASN A 341 -10.46 4.40 8.04
C ASN A 341 -9.59 5.57 7.55
N ILE A 342 -8.26 5.51 7.72
CA ILE A 342 -7.34 6.54 7.23
C ILE A 342 -7.50 6.72 5.71
N LEU A 343 -7.53 5.62 4.94
CA LEU A 343 -7.76 5.67 3.49
C LEU A 343 -9.10 6.31 3.13
N GLN A 344 -10.17 6.03 3.89
CA GLN A 344 -11.46 6.69 3.71
C GLN A 344 -11.39 8.20 3.99
N GLN A 345 -10.66 8.63 5.03
CA GLN A 345 -10.49 10.05 5.35
C GLN A 345 -9.66 10.78 4.28
N VAL A 346 -8.62 10.13 3.74
CA VAL A 346 -7.84 10.66 2.61
C VAL A 346 -8.75 10.85 1.39
N ILE A 347 -9.52 9.84 1.02
CA ILE A 347 -10.46 9.92 -0.11
C ILE A 347 -11.48 11.03 0.11
N LEU A 348 -12.11 11.08 1.28
CA LEU A 348 -13.09 12.12 1.63
C LEU A 348 -12.48 13.52 1.52
N THR A 349 -11.22 13.67 1.95
CA THR A 349 -10.48 14.94 1.84
C THR A 349 -10.29 15.34 0.39
N LEU A 350 -9.78 14.44 -0.45
CA LEU A 350 -9.54 14.71 -1.87
C LEU A 350 -10.83 15.02 -2.64
N GLU A 351 -11.92 14.31 -2.32
CA GLU A 351 -13.24 14.46 -2.96
C GLU A 351 -13.99 15.73 -2.53
N ASN A 352 -13.60 16.36 -1.42
CA ASN A 352 -14.32 17.51 -0.87
C ASN A 352 -13.44 18.74 -0.63
N ASN A 353 -12.19 18.73 -1.06
CA ASN A 353 -11.34 19.90 -0.91
C ASN A 353 -11.87 21.03 -1.80
N ALA A 354 -12.18 22.17 -1.22
CA ALA A 354 -12.82 23.29 -1.90
C ALA A 354 -12.23 24.62 -1.44
N VAL A 355 -12.42 25.65 -2.26
CA VAL A 355 -12.15 27.05 -1.91
C VAL A 355 -13.46 27.77 -1.60
N MET A 356 -13.38 28.78 -0.72
CA MET A 356 -14.53 29.54 -0.25
C MET A 356 -14.56 30.94 -0.88
N HIS A 357 -15.61 31.27 -1.63
CA HIS A 357 -15.83 32.62 -2.16
C HIS A 357 -16.79 33.40 -1.27
N ARG A 358 -16.31 34.43 -0.57
CA ARG A 358 -17.16 35.27 0.29
C ARG A 358 -18.20 36.08 -0.49
N LYS A 359 -19.38 36.24 0.10
CA LYS A 359 -20.52 37.05 -0.40
C LYS A 359 -20.81 38.29 0.45
N PHE A 360 -19.89 38.65 1.36
CA PHE A 360 -20.04 39.76 2.29
C PHE A 360 -18.77 40.59 2.39
N ASN A 361 -18.89 41.78 3.00
CA ASN A 361 -17.78 42.64 3.37
C ASN A 361 -17.78 42.87 4.89
N GLY A 362 -16.58 42.98 5.48
CA GLY A 362 -16.43 43.22 6.92
C GLY A 362 -16.53 41.96 7.77
N LEU A 363 -16.64 42.14 9.09
CA LEU A 363 -16.70 41.07 10.08
C LEU A 363 -18.15 40.65 10.33
N ILE A 364 -18.47 39.36 10.15
CA ILE A 364 -19.79 38.81 10.47
C ILE A 364 -19.85 38.48 11.97
N CYS A 365 -20.93 38.89 12.62
CA CYS A 365 -21.21 38.53 14.01
C CYS A 365 -21.70 37.08 14.09
N LEU A 366 -20.76 36.13 14.19
CA LEU A 366 -21.06 34.69 14.19
C LEU A 366 -22.05 34.25 15.29
N SER A 367 -22.11 34.98 16.40
CA SER A 367 -22.98 34.68 17.55
C SER A 367 -24.39 35.27 17.43
N ASN A 368 -24.65 36.08 16.41
CA ASN A 368 -26.01 36.56 16.15
C ASN A 368 -26.91 35.35 15.83
N PRO A 369 -28.09 35.19 16.48
CA PRO A 369 -29.02 34.09 16.22
C PRO A 369 -29.43 33.91 14.75
N GLU A 370 -29.32 34.96 13.92
CA GLU A 370 -29.51 34.85 12.47
C GLU A 370 -28.52 33.86 11.82
N PHE A 371 -27.25 33.93 12.22
CA PHE A 371 -26.17 33.09 11.69
C PHE A 371 -25.97 31.83 12.53
N ASP A 372 -25.88 31.95 13.86
CA ASP A 372 -25.65 30.84 14.80
C ASP A 372 -24.41 29.99 14.45
N LEU A 373 -23.33 30.65 14.04
CA LEU A 373 -22.10 30.00 13.58
C LEU A 373 -20.98 30.06 14.63
N TYR A 374 -21.18 30.72 15.77
CA TYR A 374 -20.15 30.86 16.78
C TYR A 374 -19.77 29.52 17.43
N LYS A 375 -18.47 29.30 17.63
CA LYS A 375 -17.94 28.20 18.45
C LYS A 375 -17.47 28.81 19.76
N GLU A 376 -17.91 28.22 20.86
CA GLU A 376 -17.54 28.69 22.20
C GLU A 376 -16.03 28.60 22.44
N ARG A 377 -15.52 29.58 23.19
CA ARG A 377 -14.11 29.68 23.58
C ARG A 377 -13.98 29.95 25.09
N PRO A 378 -12.82 29.65 25.68
CA PRO A 378 -12.52 30.02 27.06
C PRO A 378 -12.76 31.50 27.32
N ASP A 379 -13.37 31.74 28.46
CA ASP A 379 -13.65 33.08 28.95
C ASP A 379 -12.76 33.31 30.17
N PRO A 380 -11.98 34.40 30.22
CA PRO A 380 -11.08 34.67 31.33
C PRO A 380 -11.82 34.93 32.65
N THR A 381 -13.12 35.21 32.60
CA THR A 381 -13.96 35.56 33.75
C THR A 381 -14.94 34.45 34.12
N VAL A 382 -15.40 33.67 33.15
CA VAL A 382 -16.40 32.61 33.35
C VAL A 382 -15.79 31.23 33.15
N ALA A 383 -15.80 30.41 34.20
CA ALA A 383 -15.45 29.01 34.10
C ALA A 383 -16.45 28.29 33.18
N LYS A 384 -15.97 27.87 32.00
CA LYS A 384 -16.74 27.07 31.04
C LYS A 384 -16.20 25.65 31.02
N ASN A 385 -17.08 24.67 30.90
CA ASN A 385 -16.70 23.27 30.72
C ASN A 385 -16.48 22.98 29.23
N ILE A 386 -15.30 23.36 28.71
CA ILE A 386 -14.93 23.23 27.31
C ILE A 386 -13.55 22.59 27.18
N THR A 387 -13.31 21.91 26.06
CA THR A 387 -12.07 21.18 25.78
C THR A 387 -10.97 22.10 25.25
N GLU A 388 -9.71 21.66 25.32
CA GLU A 388 -8.57 22.38 24.72
C GLU A 388 -8.74 22.62 23.21
N GLU A 389 -9.45 21.73 22.51
CA GLU A 389 -9.78 21.92 21.08
C GLU A 389 -10.61 23.19 20.83
N SER A 390 -11.34 23.68 21.84
CA SER A 390 -12.16 24.89 21.71
C SER A 390 -11.31 26.13 21.43
N GLU A 391 -10.06 26.17 21.90
CA GLU A 391 -9.11 27.24 21.58
C GLU A 391 -8.64 27.20 20.13
N LYS A 392 -8.41 26.00 19.56
CA LYS A 392 -8.07 25.86 18.13
C LYS A 392 -9.18 26.41 17.24
N TRP A 393 -10.43 26.04 17.55
CA TRP A 393 -11.61 26.58 16.88
C TRP A 393 -11.73 28.09 17.08
N GLY A 394 -11.52 28.59 18.29
CA GLY A 394 -11.53 30.03 18.60
C GLY A 394 -10.52 30.80 17.76
N HIS A 395 -9.28 30.32 17.68
CA HIS A 395 -8.22 30.91 16.87
C HIS A 395 -8.55 30.90 15.38
N LEU A 396 -9.15 29.82 14.87
CA LEU A 396 -9.68 29.77 13.52
C LEU A 396 -10.69 30.91 13.30
N LEU A 397 -11.65 31.12 14.21
CA LEU A 397 -12.68 32.16 14.03
C LEU A 397 -12.12 33.58 13.92
N ASP A 398 -11.01 33.89 14.60
CA ASP A 398 -10.36 35.21 14.54
C ASP A 398 -9.84 35.54 13.13
N CYS A 399 -9.51 34.52 12.33
CA CYS A 399 -8.94 34.69 10.99
C CYS A 399 -9.76 34.06 9.86
N LEU A 400 -10.83 33.32 10.17
CA LEU A 400 -11.60 32.48 9.25
C LEU A 400 -12.03 33.23 7.99
N PHE A 401 -12.64 34.41 8.16
CA PHE A 401 -13.16 35.20 7.04
C PHE A 401 -12.07 35.67 6.08
N ARG A 402 -10.81 35.71 6.51
CA ARG A 402 -9.71 36.10 5.62
C ARG A 402 -9.33 34.99 4.65
N TYR A 403 -9.56 33.72 5.01
CA TYR A 403 -9.39 32.56 4.13
C TYR A 403 -10.54 32.37 3.13
N PHE A 404 -11.63 33.13 3.24
CA PHE A 404 -12.71 33.13 2.24
C PHE A 404 -12.34 34.03 1.05
N ASP A 405 -11.15 33.79 0.50
CA ASP A 405 -10.51 34.56 -0.57
C ASP A 405 -10.67 33.92 -1.96
N GLY A 406 -11.20 32.70 -2.03
CA GLY A 406 -11.34 31.92 -3.27
C GLY A 406 -10.05 31.22 -3.71
N GLU A 407 -9.00 31.21 -2.87
CA GLU A 407 -7.70 30.60 -3.16
C GLU A 407 -7.29 29.60 -2.09
N THR A 408 -7.51 29.91 -0.80
CA THR A 408 -7.18 29.02 0.32
C THR A 408 -8.17 27.87 0.38
N THR A 409 -7.68 26.62 0.34
CA THR A 409 -8.54 25.44 0.40
C THR A 409 -8.93 25.07 1.82
N ILE A 410 -10.00 24.29 1.99
CA ILE A 410 -10.40 23.75 3.30
C ILE A 410 -9.24 22.94 3.92
N LEU A 411 -8.51 22.15 3.12
CA LEU A 411 -7.38 21.38 3.60
C LEU A 411 -6.22 22.28 4.09
N ASP A 412 -5.93 23.39 3.40
CA ASP A 412 -4.90 24.33 3.86
C ASP A 412 -5.24 24.90 5.24
N ILE A 413 -6.52 25.23 5.46
CA ILE A 413 -6.99 25.73 6.76
C ILE A 413 -6.93 24.61 7.81
N ALA A 414 -7.37 23.39 7.48
CA ALA A 414 -7.34 22.24 8.38
C ALA A 414 -5.91 21.94 8.86
N THR A 415 -4.96 21.92 7.94
CA THR A 415 -3.53 21.73 8.23
C THR A 415 -2.99 22.87 9.09
N LYS A 416 -3.28 24.13 8.74
CA LYS A 416 -2.74 25.29 9.46
C LYS A 416 -3.25 25.39 10.91
N HIS A 417 -4.49 25.01 11.16
CA HIS A 417 -5.13 25.09 12.48
C HIS A 417 -5.15 23.76 13.24
N ASP A 418 -4.53 22.72 12.69
CA ASP A 418 -4.48 21.38 13.29
C ASP A 418 -5.89 20.87 13.68
N LEU A 419 -6.78 20.90 12.69
CA LEU A 419 -8.18 20.47 12.78
C LEU A 419 -8.45 19.29 11.83
N PRO A 420 -9.32 18.33 12.22
CA PRO A 420 -9.79 17.30 11.31
C PRO A 420 -10.50 17.93 10.11
N PHE A 421 -10.09 17.55 8.89
CA PHE A 421 -10.64 18.10 7.65
C PHE A 421 -12.17 18.00 7.60
N GLU A 422 -12.73 16.84 7.94
CA GLU A 422 -14.17 16.60 7.86
C GLU A 422 -14.98 17.48 8.82
N ASP A 423 -14.48 17.73 10.03
CA ASP A 423 -15.13 18.62 10.99
C ASP A 423 -15.13 20.06 10.48
N LEU A 424 -13.99 20.51 9.93
CA LEU A 424 -13.89 21.84 9.34
C LEU A 424 -14.81 21.97 8.13
N ARG A 425 -14.80 21.01 7.21
CA ARG A 425 -15.67 21.00 6.03
C ARG A 425 -17.15 21.12 6.41
N ARG A 426 -17.62 20.32 7.37
CA ARG A 426 -19.00 20.41 7.87
C ARG A 426 -19.31 21.78 8.47
N TYR A 427 -18.36 22.36 9.19
CA TYR A 427 -18.52 23.70 9.75
C TYR A 427 -18.61 24.77 8.66
N ILE A 428 -17.75 24.70 7.64
CA ILE A 428 -17.74 25.61 6.48
C ILE A 428 -19.05 25.50 5.66
N ALA A 429 -19.59 24.29 5.49
CA ALA A 429 -20.85 24.10 4.76
C ALA A 429 -22.02 24.93 5.35
N ARG A 430 -22.04 25.13 6.67
CA ARG A 430 -23.04 25.98 7.34
C ARG A 430 -22.96 27.45 6.90
N PHE A 431 -21.78 27.94 6.48
CA PHE A 431 -21.66 29.29 5.92
C PHE A 431 -22.28 29.39 4.54
N GLU A 432 -22.19 28.33 3.74
CA GLU A 432 -22.86 28.27 2.43
C GLU A 432 -24.38 28.20 2.58
N GLU A 433 -24.89 27.39 3.52
CA GLU A 433 -26.32 27.32 3.88
C GLU A 433 -26.88 28.70 4.29
N LYS A 434 -26.07 29.50 4.99
CA LYS A 434 -26.40 30.88 5.39
C LYS A 434 -26.15 31.91 4.29
N ASN A 435 -25.80 31.46 3.07
CA ASN A 435 -25.48 32.27 1.91
C ASN A 435 -24.37 33.32 2.15
N LEU A 436 -23.45 33.03 3.08
CA LEU A 436 -22.28 33.87 3.37
C LEU A 436 -21.13 33.60 2.41
N ILE A 437 -21.06 32.38 1.88
CA ILE A 437 -20.06 31.95 0.90
C ILE A 437 -20.70 31.17 -0.24
N SER A 438 -19.90 30.84 -1.25
CA SER A 438 -20.12 29.70 -2.15
C SER A 438 -18.86 28.88 -2.24
N LEU A 439 -19.00 27.56 -2.29
CA LEU A 439 -17.90 26.60 -2.43
C LEU A 439 -17.63 26.30 -3.91
N SER A 440 -16.35 26.24 -4.26
CA SER A 440 -15.88 25.75 -5.56
C SER A 440 -14.92 24.60 -5.31
N PHE A 441 -15.20 23.43 -5.90
CA PHE A 441 -14.34 22.26 -5.78
C PHE A 441 -12.93 22.56 -6.31
N HIS A 442 -11.91 22.22 -5.52
CA HIS A 442 -10.52 22.42 -5.87
C HIS A 442 -9.94 21.12 -6.43
N GLU A 443 -10.04 20.99 -7.75
CA GLU A 443 -9.60 19.80 -8.47
C GLU A 443 -8.08 19.61 -8.40
N ILE A 444 -7.61 18.37 -8.22
CA ILE A 444 -6.19 18.02 -8.21
C ILE A 444 -5.59 18.37 -9.58
N SER A 445 -4.57 19.22 -9.56
CA SER A 445 -3.78 19.55 -10.74
C SER A 445 -2.77 18.45 -11.01
N LYS A 446 -2.64 18.01 -12.27
CA LYS A 446 -1.58 17.10 -12.69
C LYS A 446 -0.58 17.84 -13.56
N SER A 447 0.71 17.73 -13.22
CA SER A 447 1.79 18.10 -14.13
C SER A 447 1.81 17.11 -15.31
N LYS A 448 1.89 17.61 -16.54
CA LYS A 448 2.01 16.70 -17.70
C LYS A 448 3.31 15.93 -17.61
N ALA A 449 3.23 14.62 -17.82
CA ALA A 449 4.40 13.77 -17.84
C ALA A 449 5.35 14.18 -18.98
N LYS A 450 6.66 14.20 -18.69
CA LYS A 450 7.69 14.52 -19.67
C LYS A 450 8.11 13.27 -20.44
N HIS A 451 7.24 12.81 -21.33
CA HIS A 451 7.60 11.76 -22.28
C HIS A 451 8.57 12.30 -23.34
N VAL A 452 9.56 11.48 -23.72
CA VAL A 452 10.54 11.76 -24.79
C VAL A 452 10.09 11.16 -26.10
#